data_AF-A0A427YIM5-F1
#
_entry.id   AF-A0A427YIM5-F1
#
_cell.length_a   1.000
_cell.length_b   1.000
_cell.length_c   1.000
_cell.angle_alpha   90.00
_cell.angle_beta   90.00
_cell.angle_gamma   90.00
#
_symmetry.space_group_name_H-M   'P 1'
#
loop_
_entity.id
_entity.type
_entity.pdbx_description
1 polymer ?
#
loop_
_entity_poly.entity_id
_entity_poly.type
_entity_poly.pdbx_seq_one_letter_code
_entity_poly.pdbx_strand_id
1 'polypeptide(L)'
;MHSSLQRLNHLFSLATTYIMILLALISVASYLAVPPVNPGKVDIKDLIVQRGRLRRWGAKEEDIASLRFDIRTDLNPLLNSYNTKQLFLYLTAEYEEETTGMRHDVVLWDRIIQRAEIRDIRAVGKKIPAGGKGKRGRGNVRVEEGKNKYLWRNPSGTFKDVPTANMTLHYSLMPSIEQMRPSSVASRWNQPTPRGPTNPPATSTRARRDLRTDPRPHQSADVHFHFLFHLGGSYRCGSRFAVAMPDDDYDSEAEHEELKAAGKISIVVIWQEKPTTFLVKPNTHFQKIFEAWSNANRTAEGAVVFLYDDKRVLGDTSPKMREWEIGREYRLEAMVHQEGGCR
;
A
#
# COMPACT_ATOMS: atom_id res chain seq x y z
N MET A 1 17.27 -66.35 14.58
CA MET A 1 17.02 -65.53 15.79
C MET A 1 16.32 -64.25 15.35
N HIS A 2 15.08 -64.00 15.78
CA HIS A 2 14.43 -62.72 15.49
C HIS A 2 15.05 -61.66 16.39
N SER A 3 15.92 -60.81 15.83
CA SER A 3 16.47 -59.69 16.59
C SER A 3 15.36 -58.68 16.88
N SER A 4 15.39 -58.08 18.06
CA SER A 4 14.43 -57.03 18.45
C SER A 4 14.43 -55.87 17.44
N LEU A 5 15.58 -55.62 16.79
CA LEU A 5 15.73 -54.64 15.71
C LEU A 5 14.89 -54.98 14.46
N GLN A 6 14.78 -56.26 14.09
CA GLN A 6 13.98 -56.68 12.94
C GLN A 6 12.48 -56.49 13.18
N ARG A 7 12.01 -56.68 14.42
CA ARG A 7 10.60 -56.42 14.80
C ARG A 7 10.28 -54.92 14.83
N LEU A 8 11.22 -54.11 15.33
CA LEU A 8 11.09 -52.65 15.31
C LEU A 8 11.03 -52.10 13.87
N ASN A 9 11.81 -52.67 12.95
CA ASN A 9 11.77 -52.24 11.55
C ASN A 9 10.39 -52.47 10.90
N HIS A 10 9.74 -53.61 11.17
CA HIS A 10 8.37 -53.87 10.71
C HIS A 10 7.33 -52.96 11.37
N LEU A 11 7.49 -52.64 12.65
CA LEU A 11 6.59 -51.71 13.34
C LEU A 11 6.76 -50.28 12.80
N PHE A 12 7.99 -49.87 12.50
CA PHE A 12 8.30 -48.55 11.97
C PHE A 12 7.78 -48.37 10.54
N SER A 13 7.87 -49.40 9.68
CA SER A 13 7.31 -49.36 8.33
C SER A 13 5.76 -49.33 8.34
N LEU A 14 5.11 -50.04 9.26
CA LEU A 14 3.66 -49.93 9.46
C LEU A 14 3.26 -48.55 10.01
N ALA A 15 3.98 -48.03 11.00
CA ALA A 15 3.70 -46.71 11.57
C ALA A 15 3.82 -45.59 10.53
N THR A 16 4.88 -45.62 9.72
CA THR A 16 5.12 -44.62 8.65
C THR A 16 4.07 -44.70 7.54
N THR A 17 3.65 -45.90 7.12
CA THR A 17 2.57 -46.06 6.12
C THR A 17 1.22 -45.54 6.64
N TYR A 18 0.86 -45.81 7.91
CA TYR A 18 -0.35 -45.24 8.51
C TYR A 18 -0.31 -43.71 8.61
N ILE A 19 0.83 -43.13 8.97
CA ILE A 19 1.01 -41.67 9.01
C ILE A 19 0.83 -41.05 7.62
N MET A 20 1.43 -41.64 6.58
CA MET A 20 1.31 -41.14 5.21
C MET A 20 -0.14 -41.21 4.69
N ILE A 21 -0.86 -42.30 4.99
CA ILE A 21 -2.28 -42.44 4.65
C ILE A 21 -3.12 -41.41 5.42
N LEU A 22 -2.86 -41.21 6.72
CA LEU A 22 -3.57 -40.21 7.52
C LEU A 22 -3.35 -38.79 6.97
N LEU A 23 -2.11 -38.43 6.63
CA LEU A 23 -1.79 -37.13 6.04
C LEU A 23 -2.46 -36.93 4.67
N ALA A 24 -2.52 -37.99 3.85
CA ALA A 24 -3.24 -37.96 2.59
C ALA A 24 -4.76 -37.78 2.78
N LEU A 25 -5.36 -38.43 3.78
CA LEU A 25 -6.78 -38.23 4.10
C LEU A 25 -7.05 -36.84 4.66
N ILE A 26 -6.16 -36.30 5.50
CA ILE A 26 -6.26 -34.93 6.01
C ILE A 26 -6.15 -33.91 4.88
N SER A 27 -5.27 -34.13 3.89
CA SER A 27 -5.12 -33.22 2.75
C SER A 27 -6.37 -33.22 1.86
N VAL A 28 -6.94 -34.40 1.58
CA VAL A 28 -8.20 -34.54 0.83
C VAL A 28 -9.37 -33.91 1.59
N ALA A 29 -9.51 -34.19 2.88
CA ALA A 29 -10.56 -33.60 3.72
C ALA A 29 -10.45 -32.07 3.79
N SER A 30 -9.22 -31.53 3.86
CA SER A 30 -8.97 -30.08 3.87
C SER A 30 -9.35 -29.40 2.56
N TYR A 31 -9.19 -30.09 1.43
CA TYR A 31 -9.62 -29.59 0.12
C TYR A 31 -11.16 -29.57 0.01
N LEU A 32 -11.82 -30.64 0.47
CA LEU A 32 -13.29 -30.77 0.43
C LEU A 32 -14.02 -29.86 1.43
N ALA A 33 -13.34 -29.38 2.48
CA ALA A 33 -13.93 -28.53 3.51
C ALA A 33 -14.11 -27.05 3.11
N VAL A 34 -13.71 -26.65 1.89
CA VAL A 34 -13.94 -25.27 1.42
C VAL A 34 -15.40 -25.11 1.02
N PRO A 35 -16.22 -24.32 1.74
CA PRO A 35 -17.63 -24.19 1.40
C PRO A 35 -17.79 -23.46 0.06
N PRO A 36 -18.71 -23.90 -0.82
CA PRO A 36 -19.03 -23.14 -2.02
C PRO A 36 -19.60 -21.79 -1.62
N VAL A 37 -19.03 -20.72 -2.18
CA VAL A 37 -19.46 -19.35 -1.91
C VAL A 37 -20.31 -18.89 -3.07
N ASN A 38 -21.52 -18.42 -2.80
CA ASN A 38 -22.26 -17.63 -3.75
C ASN A 38 -21.75 -16.20 -3.66
N PRO A 39 -20.97 -15.73 -4.63
CA PRO A 39 -20.54 -14.35 -4.62
C PRO A 39 -21.77 -13.48 -4.80
N GLY A 40 -22.06 -12.68 -3.79
CA GLY A 40 -23.24 -11.84 -3.82
C GLY A 40 -23.18 -10.75 -4.89
N LYS A 41 -24.28 -10.01 -5.02
CA LYS A 41 -24.48 -9.03 -6.08
C LYS A 41 -23.81 -7.70 -5.73
N VAL A 42 -23.09 -7.14 -6.70
CA VAL A 42 -22.64 -5.74 -6.69
C VAL A 42 -23.49 -4.98 -7.69
N ASP A 43 -24.13 -3.91 -7.24
CA ASP A 43 -24.95 -3.03 -8.06
C ASP A 43 -24.36 -1.63 -8.03
N ILE A 44 -24.16 -1.00 -9.17
CA ILE A 44 -23.50 0.30 -9.25
C ILE A 44 -24.57 1.32 -9.57
N LYS A 45 -24.74 2.26 -8.66
CA LYS A 45 -25.80 3.26 -8.70
C LYS A 45 -25.42 4.43 -9.59
N ASP A 46 -24.19 4.91 -9.43
CA ASP A 46 -23.77 6.17 -10.04
C ASP A 46 -22.26 6.22 -10.20
N LEU A 47 -21.82 6.71 -11.36
CA LEU A 47 -20.42 6.93 -11.69
C LEU A 47 -20.31 8.34 -12.27
N ILE A 48 -19.72 9.25 -11.51
CA ILE A 48 -19.57 10.64 -11.91
C ILE A 48 -18.09 10.94 -12.11
N VAL A 49 -17.74 11.39 -13.31
CA VAL A 49 -16.41 11.91 -13.63
C VAL A 49 -16.45 13.43 -13.51
N GLN A 50 -15.61 13.97 -12.64
CA GLN A 50 -15.48 15.41 -12.41
C GLN A 50 -14.07 15.86 -12.74
N ARG A 51 -13.93 16.93 -13.51
CA ARG A 51 -12.63 17.55 -13.75
C ARG A 51 -12.25 18.37 -12.52
N GLY A 52 -11.07 18.11 -11.96
CA GLY A 52 -10.64 18.75 -10.71
C GLY A 52 -9.13 18.74 -10.52
N ARG A 53 -8.67 19.40 -9.47
CA ARG A 53 -7.25 19.48 -9.11
C ARG A 53 -7.01 18.79 -7.77
N LEU A 54 -5.92 18.03 -7.66
CA LEU A 54 -5.52 17.48 -6.37
C LEU A 54 -5.10 18.59 -5.39
N ARG A 55 -5.29 18.34 -4.09
CA ARG A 55 -4.85 19.24 -3.03
C ARG A 55 -3.34 19.12 -2.78
N ARG A 56 -2.54 19.36 -3.82
CA ARG A 56 -1.08 19.40 -3.82
C ARG A 56 -0.60 20.62 -4.62
N TRP A 57 0.43 21.30 -4.12
CA TRP A 57 1.07 22.39 -4.84
C TRP A 57 1.57 21.91 -6.22
N GLY A 58 1.31 22.67 -7.28
CA GLY A 58 1.69 22.30 -8.65
C GLY A 58 0.89 21.16 -9.32
N ALA A 59 -0.15 20.61 -8.67
CA ALA A 59 -0.98 19.58 -9.30
C ALA A 59 -1.68 20.10 -10.56
N LYS A 60 -1.74 19.29 -11.63
CA LYS A 60 -2.50 19.60 -12.84
C LYS A 60 -3.99 19.33 -12.62
N GLU A 61 -4.82 19.91 -13.48
CA GLU A 61 -6.24 19.56 -13.55
C GLU A 61 -6.39 18.23 -14.29
N GLU A 62 -7.03 17.28 -13.63
CA GLU A 62 -7.20 15.90 -14.08
C GLU A 62 -8.66 15.48 -13.87
N ASP A 63 -9.11 14.49 -14.63
CA ASP A 63 -10.43 13.91 -14.43
C ASP A 63 -10.40 12.95 -13.23
N ILE A 64 -11.30 13.17 -12.27
CA ILE A 64 -11.45 12.39 -11.04
C ILE A 64 -12.80 11.68 -11.11
N ALA A 65 -12.78 10.35 -11.01
CA ALA A 65 -13.99 9.54 -10.98
C ALA A 65 -14.44 9.29 -9.53
N SER A 66 -15.75 9.41 -9.31
CA SER A 66 -16.42 9.11 -8.05
C SER A 66 -17.49 8.06 -8.29
N LEU A 67 -17.45 7.00 -7.49
CA LEU A 67 -18.31 5.83 -7.64
C LEU A 67 -19.25 5.71 -6.45
N ARG A 68 -20.53 5.41 -6.73
CA ARG A 68 -21.53 4.98 -5.74
C ARG A 68 -22.01 3.58 -6.07
N PHE A 69 -21.93 2.68 -5.11
CA PHE A 69 -22.28 1.27 -5.31
C PHE A 69 -23.00 0.68 -4.09
N ASP A 70 -23.73 -0.40 -4.33
CA ASP A 70 -24.36 -1.26 -3.34
C ASP A 70 -23.76 -2.67 -3.45
N ILE A 71 -23.29 -3.23 -2.33
CA ILE A 71 -22.79 -4.61 -2.26
C ILE A 71 -23.70 -5.41 -1.34
N ARG A 72 -24.19 -6.55 -1.82
CA ARG A 72 -24.96 -7.51 -1.04
C ARG A 72 -24.32 -8.89 -1.16
N THR A 73 -23.56 -9.30 -0.15
CA THR A 73 -22.85 -10.59 -0.14
C THR A 73 -23.09 -11.37 1.14
N ASP A 74 -23.36 -12.67 0.98
CA ASP A 74 -23.55 -13.60 2.09
C ASP A 74 -22.22 -14.32 2.34
N LEU A 75 -21.41 -13.77 3.25
CA LEU A 75 -20.07 -14.27 3.57
C LEU A 75 -20.05 -15.16 4.83
N ASN A 76 -21.24 -15.49 5.32
CA ASN A 76 -21.45 -16.38 6.46
C ASN A 76 -20.70 -17.72 6.37
N PRO A 77 -20.73 -18.47 5.25
CA PRO A 77 -20.03 -19.76 5.18
C PRO A 77 -18.51 -19.60 5.26
N LEU A 78 -17.97 -18.48 4.75
CA LEU A 78 -16.54 -18.19 4.82
C LEU A 78 -16.09 -17.84 6.23
N LEU A 79 -16.80 -16.93 6.89
CA LEU A 79 -16.44 -16.39 8.22
C LEU A 79 -16.74 -17.36 9.38
N ASN A 80 -17.67 -18.31 9.19
CA ASN A 80 -17.95 -19.34 10.19
C ASN A 80 -17.06 -20.57 10.06
N SER A 81 -16.22 -20.66 9.03
CA SER A 81 -15.25 -21.75 8.94
C SER A 81 -14.26 -21.70 10.10
N TYR A 82 -13.89 -22.87 10.65
CA TYR A 82 -13.10 -23.00 11.89
C TYR A 82 -11.75 -22.27 11.84
N ASN A 83 -11.18 -22.09 10.64
CA ASN A 83 -9.84 -21.53 10.49
C ASN A 83 -9.81 -20.03 10.18
N THR A 84 -10.94 -19.32 10.01
CA THR A 84 -10.89 -17.90 9.55
C THR A 84 -10.85 -16.91 10.69
N LYS A 85 -9.84 -16.04 10.69
CA LYS A 85 -9.71 -14.93 11.64
C LYS A 85 -10.29 -13.65 11.07
N GLN A 86 -9.90 -13.34 9.82
CA GLN A 86 -10.28 -12.12 9.12
C GLN A 86 -10.53 -12.41 7.64
N LEU A 87 -11.38 -11.62 7.02
CA LEU A 87 -11.69 -11.62 5.59
C LEU A 87 -11.38 -10.24 5.05
N PHE A 88 -10.56 -10.17 4.00
CA PHE A 88 -10.29 -8.94 3.27
C PHE A 88 -11.15 -8.90 2.02
N LEU A 89 -12.03 -7.92 1.93
CA LEU A 89 -12.83 -7.63 0.75
C LEU A 89 -12.28 -6.40 0.08
N TYR A 90 -12.20 -6.43 -1.25
CA TYR A 90 -11.81 -5.27 -2.00
C TYR A 90 -12.50 -5.25 -3.37
N LEU A 91 -12.94 -4.06 -3.77
CA LEU A 91 -13.56 -3.79 -5.05
C LEU A 91 -12.50 -3.20 -5.98
N THR A 92 -12.30 -3.84 -7.12
CA THR A 92 -11.41 -3.36 -8.17
C THR A 92 -12.20 -2.90 -9.38
N ALA A 93 -11.63 -1.95 -10.11
CA ALA A 93 -12.08 -1.49 -11.42
C ALA A 93 -10.98 -1.74 -12.43
N GLU A 94 -11.26 -2.62 -13.37
CA GLU A 94 -10.41 -2.98 -14.50
C GLU A 94 -10.91 -2.23 -15.75
N TYR A 95 -10.07 -1.43 -16.37
CA TYR A 95 -10.43 -0.68 -17.57
C TYR A 95 -9.28 -0.65 -18.56
N GLU A 96 -9.61 -0.44 -19.83
CA GLU A 96 -8.64 -0.40 -20.93
C GLU A 96 -8.75 0.94 -21.65
N GLU A 97 -7.60 1.53 -21.97
CA GLU A 97 -7.51 2.79 -22.69
C GLU A 97 -7.37 2.53 -24.19
N GLU A 98 -8.25 3.07 -25.02
CA GLU A 98 -8.26 2.82 -26.47
C GLU A 98 -7.03 3.42 -27.19
N THR A 99 -6.50 4.53 -26.68
CA THR A 99 -5.37 5.24 -27.32
C THR A 99 -4.03 4.55 -27.10
N THR A 100 -3.80 3.99 -25.91
CA THR A 100 -2.54 3.34 -25.54
C THR A 100 -2.63 1.80 -25.56
N GLY A 101 -3.85 1.23 -25.48
CA GLY A 101 -4.06 -0.22 -25.31
C GLY A 101 -3.64 -0.75 -23.94
N MET A 102 -3.46 0.13 -22.95
CA MET A 102 -3.00 -0.23 -21.62
C MET A 102 -4.17 -0.63 -20.73
N ARG A 103 -4.00 -1.75 -20.03
CA ARG A 103 -4.98 -2.27 -19.07
C ARG A 103 -4.63 -1.79 -17.67
N HIS A 104 -5.57 -1.12 -17.02
CA HIS A 104 -5.43 -0.59 -15.69
C HIS A 104 -6.33 -1.34 -14.72
N ASP A 105 -5.79 -1.72 -13.56
CA ASP A 105 -6.53 -2.33 -12.47
C ASP A 105 -6.38 -1.46 -11.21
N VAL A 106 -7.50 -0.94 -10.70
CA VAL A 106 -7.51 0.03 -9.61
C VAL A 106 -8.42 -0.44 -8.49
N VAL A 107 -7.88 -0.50 -7.27
CA VAL A 107 -8.67 -0.79 -6.06
C VAL A 107 -9.42 0.47 -5.63
N LEU A 108 -10.75 0.42 -5.63
CA LEU A 108 -11.61 1.57 -5.30
C LEU A 108 -12.08 1.58 -3.84
N TRP A 109 -12.26 0.40 -3.26
CA TRP A 109 -12.78 0.23 -1.91
C TRP A 109 -12.27 -1.07 -1.30
N ASP A 110 -12.01 -1.04 0.00
CA ASP A 110 -11.57 -2.20 0.77
C ASP A 110 -12.27 -2.24 2.14
N ARG A 111 -12.42 -3.46 2.67
CA ARG A 111 -12.90 -3.69 4.02
C ARG A 111 -12.33 -4.98 4.59
N ILE A 112 -11.77 -4.86 5.79
CA ILE A 112 -11.42 -6.01 6.62
C ILE A 112 -12.62 -6.33 7.52
N ILE A 113 -13.06 -7.59 7.50
CA ILE A 113 -14.13 -8.11 8.35
C ILE A 113 -13.53 -9.19 9.24
N GLN A 114 -13.65 -9.01 10.55
CA GLN A 114 -13.13 -9.98 11.52
C GLN A 114 -14.23 -10.93 11.97
N ARG A 115 -13.88 -12.18 12.31
CA ARG A 115 -14.83 -13.16 12.86
C ARG A 115 -15.49 -12.69 14.17
N ALA A 116 -14.74 -11.98 15.01
CA ALA A 116 -15.29 -11.41 16.25
C ALA A 116 -16.31 -10.29 15.98
N GLU A 117 -16.26 -9.67 14.81
CA GLU A 117 -17.10 -8.55 14.39
C GLU A 117 -18.24 -9.00 13.47
N ILE A 118 -18.56 -10.31 13.42
CA ILE A 118 -19.70 -10.82 12.64
C ILE A 118 -20.99 -10.20 13.17
N ARG A 119 -21.40 -9.13 12.50
CA ARG A 119 -22.66 -8.41 12.62
C ARG A 119 -23.17 -8.22 11.20
N ASP A 120 -24.48 -8.05 11.05
CA ASP A 120 -25.02 -7.63 9.76
C ASP A 120 -24.48 -6.22 9.52
N ILE A 121 -23.41 -6.10 8.74
CA ILE A 121 -22.81 -4.82 8.41
C ILE A 121 -23.79 -4.16 7.47
N ARG A 122 -24.59 -3.24 8.00
CA ARG A 122 -25.38 -2.29 7.22
C ARG A 122 -24.62 -0.97 7.22
N ALA A 123 -23.76 -0.78 6.23
CA ALA A 123 -23.12 0.49 6.00
C ALA A 123 -24.01 1.29 5.06
N VAL A 124 -24.63 2.39 5.53
CA VAL A 124 -25.36 3.33 4.66
C VAL A 124 -24.49 4.57 4.52
N GLY A 125 -23.95 4.81 3.33
CA GLY A 125 -23.06 5.94 3.07
C GLY A 125 -21.72 5.86 3.84
N LYS A 126 -21.30 6.98 4.46
CA LYS A 126 -19.98 7.08 5.16
C LYS A 126 -20.00 6.61 6.62
N LYS A 127 -21.17 6.35 7.21
CA LYS A 127 -21.28 6.03 8.64
C LYS A 127 -21.69 4.57 8.81
N ILE A 128 -20.80 3.79 9.43
CA ILE A 128 -21.15 2.48 9.98
C ILE A 128 -21.67 2.74 11.40
N PRO A 129 -22.78 2.13 11.84
CA PRO A 129 -23.21 2.22 13.22
C PRO A 129 -22.05 1.83 14.15
N ALA A 130 -21.69 2.69 15.10
CA ALA A 130 -20.56 2.49 16.00
C ALA A 130 -20.63 1.10 16.64
N GLY A 131 -19.50 0.38 16.61
CA GLY A 131 -19.35 -0.99 17.07
C GLY A 131 -19.74 -1.15 18.54
N GLY A 132 -21.02 -1.40 18.80
CA GLY A 132 -21.52 -1.61 20.16
C GLY A 132 -22.97 -2.08 20.25
N LYS A 133 -23.82 -1.76 19.27
CA LYS A 133 -25.26 -2.05 19.33
C LYS A 133 -25.71 -2.96 18.17
N GLY A 134 -25.67 -4.26 18.37
CA GLY A 134 -26.21 -5.25 17.42
C GLY A 134 -26.05 -6.69 17.91
N LYS A 135 -27.06 -7.53 17.67
CA LYS A 135 -26.97 -8.99 17.88
C LYS A 135 -25.83 -9.56 17.02
N ARG A 136 -25.14 -10.61 17.47
CA ARG A 136 -24.17 -11.36 16.64
C ARG A 136 -24.89 -11.75 15.34
N GLY A 137 -24.47 -11.16 14.23
CA GLY A 137 -25.18 -11.24 12.95
C GLY A 137 -24.88 -12.54 12.22
N ARG A 138 -25.52 -12.77 11.08
CA ARG A 138 -25.31 -13.98 10.27
C ARG A 138 -24.22 -13.79 9.23
N GLY A 139 -23.24 -12.90 9.44
CA GLY A 139 -22.15 -12.66 8.48
C GLY A 139 -22.58 -12.11 7.12
N ASN A 140 -23.77 -11.53 7.04
CA ASN A 140 -24.27 -10.90 5.82
C ASN A 140 -23.72 -9.48 5.72
N VAL A 141 -23.04 -9.18 4.61
CA VAL A 141 -22.45 -7.87 4.36
C VAL A 141 -23.36 -7.11 3.41
N ARG A 142 -23.89 -5.98 3.88
CA ARG A 142 -24.75 -5.09 3.12
C ARG A 142 -24.18 -3.67 3.16
N VAL A 143 -23.50 -3.30 2.09
CA VAL A 143 -23.06 -1.93 1.88
C VAL A 143 -24.07 -1.28 0.95
N GLU A 144 -24.73 -0.23 1.42
CA GLU A 144 -25.67 0.58 0.65
C GLU A 144 -25.07 1.99 0.51
N GLU A 145 -25.06 2.51 -0.71
CA GLU A 145 -24.49 3.82 -1.05
C GLU A 145 -23.01 3.97 -0.66
N GLY A 146 -22.27 2.87 -0.81
CA GLY A 146 -20.82 2.86 -0.65
C GLY A 146 -20.17 3.86 -1.59
N LYS A 147 -19.23 4.64 -1.08
CA LYS A 147 -18.40 5.56 -1.87
C LYS A 147 -16.99 4.97 -2.00
N ASN A 148 -16.32 5.26 -3.11
CA ASN A 148 -14.91 4.91 -3.24
C ASN A 148 -14.08 5.49 -2.09
N LYS A 149 -13.26 4.64 -1.48
CA LYS A 149 -12.32 5.03 -0.42
C LYS A 149 -11.07 5.64 -1.04
N TYR A 150 -10.59 5.04 -2.14
CA TYR A 150 -9.42 5.49 -2.88
C TYR A 150 -9.81 6.34 -4.08
N LEU A 151 -8.97 7.33 -4.38
CA LEU A 151 -9.16 8.24 -5.49
C LEU A 151 -9.02 7.50 -6.81
N TRP A 152 -10.02 7.59 -7.67
CA TRP A 152 -9.97 6.99 -9.00
C TRP A 152 -9.53 8.05 -10.02
N ARG A 153 -8.33 7.85 -10.58
CA ARG A 153 -7.73 8.70 -11.61
C ARG A 153 -7.08 7.83 -12.69
N ASN A 154 -7.01 8.35 -13.90
CA ASN A 154 -6.25 7.73 -14.99
C ASN A 154 -4.82 8.31 -15.01
N PRO A 155 -3.76 7.51 -15.22
CA PRO A 155 -2.40 8.04 -15.41
C PRO A 155 -2.29 9.07 -16.54
N SER A 156 -3.10 8.94 -17.59
CA SER A 156 -3.20 9.90 -18.70
C SER A 156 -3.90 11.22 -18.32
N GLY A 157 -4.44 11.33 -17.11
CA GLY A 157 -5.12 12.52 -16.59
C GLY A 157 -6.54 12.75 -17.11
N THR A 158 -7.02 11.94 -18.06
CA THR A 158 -8.40 12.01 -18.59
C THR A 158 -9.04 10.65 -18.74
N PHE A 159 -10.37 10.57 -18.67
CA PHE A 159 -11.14 9.33 -18.86
C PHE A 159 -11.89 9.27 -20.22
N LYS A 160 -11.51 10.14 -21.16
CA LYS A 160 -12.21 10.24 -22.46
C LYS A 160 -12.03 9.01 -23.34
N ASP A 161 -10.85 8.40 -23.26
CA ASP A 161 -10.43 7.27 -24.09
C ASP A 161 -10.73 5.90 -23.43
N VAL A 162 -11.49 5.92 -22.34
CA VAL A 162 -11.90 4.72 -21.60
C VAL A 162 -13.41 4.55 -21.81
N PRO A 163 -13.85 3.60 -22.66
CA PRO A 163 -15.27 3.41 -23.00
C PRO A 163 -16.03 2.57 -21.96
N THR A 164 -15.34 1.66 -21.28
CA THR A 164 -15.91 0.75 -20.27
C THR A 164 -14.95 0.51 -19.11
N ALA A 165 -15.49 0.38 -17.90
CA ALA A 165 -14.78 -0.13 -16.73
C ALA A 165 -15.52 -1.33 -16.14
N ASN A 166 -14.80 -2.45 -15.98
CA ASN A 166 -15.30 -3.67 -15.38
C ASN A 166 -15.03 -3.63 -13.88
N MET A 167 -16.04 -3.89 -13.06
CA MET A 167 -15.91 -3.92 -11.61
C MET A 167 -15.95 -5.33 -11.09
N THR A 168 -14.98 -5.67 -10.25
CA THR A 168 -14.84 -7.00 -9.66
C THR A 168 -14.71 -6.90 -8.16
N LEU A 169 -15.54 -7.65 -7.43
CA LEU A 169 -15.38 -7.80 -5.99
C LEU A 169 -14.55 -9.04 -5.72
N HIS A 170 -13.43 -8.83 -5.03
CA HIS A 170 -12.52 -9.89 -4.62
C HIS A 170 -12.61 -10.11 -3.11
N TYR A 171 -12.32 -11.35 -2.71
CA TYR A 171 -12.15 -11.68 -1.31
C TYR A 171 -10.88 -12.50 -1.07
N SER A 172 -10.22 -12.23 0.04
CA SER A 172 -9.07 -12.98 0.54
C SER A 172 -9.30 -13.37 1.99
N LEU A 173 -9.00 -14.63 2.31
CA LEU A 173 -9.19 -15.20 3.65
C LEU A 173 -7.87 -15.16 4.41
N MET A 174 -7.90 -14.63 5.62
CA MET A 174 -6.79 -14.69 6.56
C MET A 174 -7.08 -15.80 7.59
N PRO A 175 -6.43 -16.97 7.46
CA PRO A 175 -6.56 -18.01 8.45
C PRO A 175 -5.89 -17.62 9.77
N SER A 176 -6.28 -18.30 10.85
CA SER A 176 -5.69 -18.11 12.18
C SER A 176 -4.24 -18.59 12.26
N ILE A 177 -3.83 -19.48 11.35
CA ILE A 177 -2.46 -19.97 11.20
C ILE A 177 -1.87 -19.29 9.95
N GLU A 178 -0.71 -18.64 10.09
CA GLU A 178 -0.17 -17.51 9.32
C GLU A 178 0.17 -17.72 7.81
N GLN A 179 -0.65 -18.44 7.04
CA GLN A 179 -0.51 -18.47 5.58
C GLN A 179 -1.69 -17.78 4.90
N MET A 180 -1.45 -16.58 4.36
CA MET A 180 -2.37 -15.94 3.42
C MET A 180 -2.61 -16.88 2.25
N ARG A 181 -3.87 -17.24 2.02
CA ARG A 181 -4.27 -17.95 0.80
C ARG A 181 -4.41 -16.95 -0.36
N PRO A 182 -4.12 -17.35 -1.62
CA PRO A 182 -4.32 -16.49 -2.77
C PRO A 182 -5.79 -16.05 -2.87
N SER A 183 -6.01 -14.82 -3.34
CA SER A 183 -7.33 -14.23 -3.48
C SER A 183 -8.18 -15.00 -4.49
N SER A 184 -9.48 -15.11 -4.23
CA SER A 184 -10.43 -15.71 -5.15
C SER A 184 -11.45 -14.65 -5.60
N VAL A 185 -11.81 -14.72 -6.87
CA VAL A 185 -12.73 -13.76 -7.49
C VAL A 185 -14.13 -14.12 -7.03
N ALA A 186 -14.81 -13.19 -6.34
CA ALA A 186 -16.22 -13.37 -6.04
C ALA A 186 -17.04 -13.08 -7.30
N SER A 187 -17.00 -11.88 -7.87
CA SER A 187 -17.87 -11.57 -9.02
C SER A 187 -17.23 -10.57 -9.97
N ARG A 188 -17.66 -10.61 -11.24
CA ARG A 188 -17.22 -9.73 -12.33
C ARG A 188 -18.42 -9.09 -13.00
N TRP A 189 -18.40 -7.77 -13.16
CA TRP A 189 -19.45 -6.99 -13.80
C TRP A 189 -18.83 -6.00 -14.80
N ASN A 190 -19.47 -5.81 -15.96
CA ASN A 190 -19.02 -4.85 -16.97
C ASN A 190 -19.88 -3.60 -16.91
N GLN A 191 -19.27 -2.41 -16.91
CA GLN A 191 -20.00 -1.15 -17.01
C GLN A 191 -19.42 -0.23 -18.08
N PRO A 192 -20.26 0.50 -18.83
CA PRO A 192 -19.81 1.63 -19.63
C PRO A 192 -19.35 2.77 -18.72
N THR A 193 -18.15 3.31 -18.96
CA THR A 193 -17.68 4.52 -18.29
C THR A 193 -18.44 5.72 -18.89
N PRO A 194 -18.96 6.63 -18.04
CA PRO A 194 -19.57 7.85 -18.55
C PRO A 194 -18.50 8.66 -19.29
N ARG A 195 -18.76 8.94 -20.57
CA ARG A 195 -17.99 9.95 -21.31
C ARG A 195 -18.03 11.25 -20.53
N GLY A 196 -16.85 11.87 -20.38
CA GLY A 196 -16.61 13.06 -19.55
C GLY A 196 -17.66 14.17 -19.71
N PRO A 197 -17.74 15.10 -18.75
CA PRO A 197 -18.93 15.89 -18.47
C PRO A 197 -19.51 16.57 -19.72
N THR A 198 -20.70 16.16 -20.16
CA THR A 198 -21.60 17.04 -20.90
C THR A 198 -22.13 18.07 -19.90
N ASN A 199 -21.35 19.12 -19.66
CA ASN A 199 -21.89 20.32 -19.01
C ASN A 199 -22.97 20.88 -19.95
N PRO A 200 -24.24 21.04 -19.53
CA PRO A 200 -25.13 21.95 -20.24
C PRO A 200 -24.51 23.36 -20.20
N PRO A 201 -24.67 24.17 -21.25
CA PRO A 201 -24.05 25.48 -21.32
C PRO A 201 -24.49 26.32 -20.10
N ALA A 202 -23.52 26.71 -19.28
CA ALA A 202 -23.73 27.63 -18.18
C ALA A 202 -24.24 28.95 -18.76
N THR A 203 -25.54 29.15 -18.66
CA THR A 203 -26.19 30.39 -19.05
C THR A 203 -25.69 31.46 -18.09
N SER A 204 -24.87 32.38 -18.59
CA SER A 204 -24.40 33.54 -17.83
C SER A 204 -25.60 34.37 -17.40
N THR A 205 -25.90 34.42 -16.11
CA THR A 205 -26.78 35.46 -15.56
C THR A 205 -26.01 36.27 -14.53
N ARG A 206 -25.30 37.26 -15.06
CA ARG A 206 -24.91 38.48 -14.37
C ARG A 206 -26.15 39.39 -14.34
N ALA A 207 -26.77 39.59 -13.18
CA ALA A 207 -27.37 40.87 -12.73
C ALA A 207 -28.37 40.69 -11.57
N ARG A 208 -28.00 41.19 -10.39
CA ARG A 208 -28.69 42.21 -9.55
C ARG A 208 -28.38 41.93 -8.08
N ARG A 209 -27.56 42.74 -7.41
CA ARG A 209 -27.75 44.15 -6.99
C ARG A 209 -28.33 44.19 -5.57
N ASP A 210 -27.44 44.55 -4.66
CA ASP A 210 -27.58 45.38 -3.46
C ASP A 210 -28.69 45.07 -2.45
N LEU A 211 -28.26 44.67 -1.24
CA LEU A 211 -28.70 45.33 0.00
C LEU A 211 -27.64 45.13 1.08
N ARG A 212 -26.97 46.24 1.39
CA ARG A 212 -26.07 46.42 2.53
C ARG A 212 -26.87 47.14 3.62
N THR A 213 -26.86 46.61 4.85
CA THR A 213 -26.90 47.39 6.09
C THR A 213 -26.55 46.46 7.27
N ASP A 214 -25.38 46.75 7.86
CA ASP A 214 -24.84 46.31 9.16
C ASP A 214 -25.65 46.91 10.35
N PRO A 215 -25.33 46.71 11.66
CA PRO A 215 -24.20 45.97 12.30
C PRO A 215 -24.59 45.05 13.49
N ARG A 216 -23.55 44.37 14.01
CA ARG A 216 -23.50 43.53 15.24
C ARG A 216 -23.86 44.30 16.54
N PRO A 217 -23.98 43.59 17.69
CA PRO A 217 -22.79 43.54 18.55
C PRO A 217 -22.50 42.19 19.23
N HIS A 218 -21.20 41.98 19.44
CA HIS A 218 -20.48 41.23 20.47
C HIS A 218 -21.17 40.12 21.29
N GLN A 219 -20.59 38.92 21.22
CA GLN A 219 -20.16 38.22 22.43
C GLN A 219 -18.91 37.40 22.17
N SER A 220 -17.84 37.80 22.86
CA SER A 220 -16.61 37.07 23.06
C SER A 220 -16.84 35.94 24.06
N ALA A 221 -16.32 34.76 23.77
CA ALA A 221 -15.93 33.80 24.79
C ALA A 221 -14.72 33.03 24.27
N ASP A 222 -13.55 33.52 24.68
CA ASP A 222 -12.34 32.73 24.79
C ASP A 222 -12.59 31.60 25.79
N VAL A 223 -12.25 30.37 25.42
CA VAL A 223 -11.98 29.32 26.38
C VAL A 223 -10.73 28.57 25.91
N HIS A 224 -9.58 29.07 26.40
CA HIS A 224 -8.39 28.27 26.60
C HIS A 224 -8.67 27.25 27.72
N PHE A 225 -8.45 25.97 27.46
CA PHE A 225 -8.08 25.02 28.50
C PHE A 225 -6.82 24.26 28.08
N HIS A 226 -5.70 24.74 28.61
CA HIS A 226 -4.56 23.92 28.96
C HIS A 226 -5.00 22.95 30.06
N PHE A 227 -4.77 21.65 29.88
CA PHE A 227 -4.42 20.78 30.99
C PHE A 227 -3.39 19.75 30.51
N LEU A 228 -2.15 20.00 30.92
CA LEU A 228 -1.17 18.95 31.15
C LEU A 228 -1.76 17.99 32.19
N PHE A 229 -1.66 16.69 31.95
CA PHE A 229 -1.09 15.79 32.95
C PHE A 229 -0.20 14.77 32.26
N HIS A 230 1.06 14.88 32.64
CA HIS A 230 2.17 13.99 32.33
C HIS A 230 2.11 12.72 33.18
N LEU A 231 3.01 11.80 32.85
CA LEU A 231 3.27 10.48 33.45
C LEU A 231 2.27 9.40 33.02
N GLY A 232 2.68 8.26 32.47
CA GLY A 232 4.01 7.69 32.29
C GLY A 232 3.78 6.22 31.98
N GLY A 233 4.39 5.70 30.91
CA GLY A 233 4.08 4.35 30.44
C GLY A 233 4.96 3.94 29.28
N SER A 234 6.27 3.92 29.54
CA SER A 234 7.29 3.32 28.69
C SER A 234 6.96 1.84 28.44
N TYR A 235 6.86 1.45 27.16
CA TYR A 235 7.01 0.08 26.73
C TYR A 235 8.18 0.00 25.75
N ARG A 236 9.34 -0.35 26.32
CA ARG A 236 10.46 -1.15 25.77
C ARG A 236 10.18 -1.67 24.36
N CYS A 237 10.94 -1.32 23.32
CA CYS A 237 12.38 -1.55 23.12
C CYS A 237 12.83 -2.97 23.48
N GLY A 238 12.92 -3.81 22.44
CA GLY A 238 13.38 -5.20 22.43
C GLY A 238 12.65 -5.91 21.29
N SER A 239 13.30 -6.35 20.22
CA SER A 239 14.47 -7.20 20.25
C SER A 239 15.53 -6.83 19.22
N ARG A 240 16.75 -6.69 19.73
CA ARG A 240 18.03 -6.82 19.03
C ARG A 240 18.01 -8.04 18.09
N PHE A 241 18.34 -7.82 16.82
CA PHE A 241 19.24 -8.71 16.12
C PHE A 241 20.54 -7.91 15.95
N ALA A 242 21.36 -7.93 17.00
CA ALA A 242 22.76 -7.58 16.87
C ALA A 242 23.41 -8.77 16.16
N VAL A 243 23.54 -8.66 14.83
CA VAL A 243 24.66 -9.33 14.18
C VAL A 243 25.85 -8.46 14.57
N ALA A 244 26.66 -8.95 15.52
CA ALA A 244 27.98 -8.40 15.74
C ALA A 244 28.75 -8.59 14.43
N MET A 245 28.80 -7.53 13.63
CA MET A 245 29.82 -7.43 12.59
C MET A 245 31.15 -7.20 13.30
N PRO A 246 32.22 -7.88 12.89
CA PRO A 246 33.54 -7.66 13.45
C PRO A 246 33.93 -6.20 13.25
N ASP A 247 34.44 -5.58 14.33
CA ASP A 247 35.17 -4.31 14.27
C ASP A 247 36.48 -4.56 13.52
N ASP A 248 36.41 -4.62 12.18
CA ASP A 248 37.58 -4.51 11.32
C ASP A 248 37.90 -3.02 11.17
N ASP A 249 38.31 -2.39 12.28
CA ASP A 249 39.04 -1.12 12.28
C ASP A 249 40.44 -1.37 11.69
N TYR A 250 40.49 -1.47 10.36
CA TYR A 250 41.70 -1.33 9.56
C TYR A 250 41.48 -0.20 8.54
N ASP A 251 41.07 0.98 9.02
CA ASP A 251 41.13 2.21 8.24
C ASP A 251 42.61 2.61 8.12
N SER A 252 43.20 2.28 6.97
CA SER A 252 44.57 2.62 6.63
C SER A 252 44.68 4.15 6.48
N GLU A 253 45.29 4.82 7.46
CA GLU A 253 45.61 6.26 7.40
C GLU A 253 46.34 6.64 6.09
N ALA A 254 47.02 5.68 5.46
CA ALA A 254 47.69 5.80 4.16
C ALA A 254 46.75 6.11 2.97
N GLU A 255 45.55 5.52 2.89
CA GLU A 255 44.62 5.78 1.77
C GLU A 255 44.03 7.20 1.85
N HIS A 256 43.88 7.73 3.06
CA HIS A 256 43.45 9.10 3.30
C HIS A 256 44.52 10.13 2.89
N GLU A 257 45.81 9.81 3.00
CA GLU A 257 46.89 10.69 2.57
C GLU A 257 46.96 10.82 1.04
N GLU A 258 46.79 9.73 0.29
CA GLU A 258 46.77 9.77 -1.18
C GLU A 258 45.58 10.58 -1.72
N LEU A 259 44.40 10.43 -1.10
CA LEU A 259 43.21 11.18 -1.48
C LEU A 259 43.32 12.68 -1.13
N LYS A 260 43.95 13.00 0.01
CA LYS A 260 44.29 14.38 0.38
C LYS A 260 45.28 15.00 -0.60
N ALA A 261 46.33 14.26 -0.98
CA ALA A 261 47.32 14.70 -1.96
C ALA A 261 46.70 14.94 -3.35
N ALA A 262 45.72 14.12 -3.74
CA ALA A 262 45.00 14.25 -5.01
C ALA A 262 43.87 15.30 -5.02
N GLY A 263 43.50 15.86 -3.86
CA GLY A 263 42.39 16.81 -3.74
C GLY A 263 41.01 16.19 -4.08
N LYS A 264 40.85 14.88 -3.85
CA LYS A 264 39.64 14.12 -4.20
C LYS A 264 38.92 13.61 -2.95
N ILE A 265 37.65 13.26 -3.12
CA ILE A 265 36.78 12.65 -2.11
C ILE A 265 36.40 11.27 -2.61
N SER A 266 36.42 10.28 -1.71
CA SER A 266 35.93 8.92 -1.98
C SER A 266 34.46 8.83 -1.54
N ILE A 267 33.59 8.41 -2.46
CA ILE A 267 32.16 8.21 -2.19
C ILE A 267 31.79 6.77 -2.48
N VAL A 268 31.33 6.05 -1.48
CA VAL A 268 30.91 4.65 -1.58
C VAL A 268 29.40 4.58 -1.60
N VAL A 269 28.80 4.19 -2.73
CA VAL A 269 27.36 3.95 -2.84
C VAL A 269 27.06 2.49 -2.58
N ILE A 270 26.27 2.21 -1.54
CA ILE A 270 25.89 0.88 -1.11
C ILE A 270 24.47 0.57 -1.60
N TRP A 271 24.31 -0.56 -2.30
CA TRP A 271 23.02 -1.08 -2.72
C TRP A 271 22.99 -2.59 -2.59
N GLN A 272 22.05 -3.14 -1.82
CA GLN A 272 21.91 -4.59 -1.60
C GLN A 272 23.25 -5.28 -1.28
N GLU A 273 24.03 -4.70 -0.36
CA GLU A 273 25.35 -5.19 0.08
C GLU A 273 26.49 -5.12 -0.94
N LYS A 274 26.29 -4.50 -2.13
CA LYS A 274 27.36 -4.22 -3.09
C LYS A 274 27.82 -2.77 -3.00
N PRO A 275 29.03 -2.49 -2.47
CA PRO A 275 29.59 -1.14 -2.47
C PRO A 275 30.16 -0.80 -3.85
N THR A 276 29.89 0.41 -4.32
CA THR A 276 30.47 0.97 -5.56
C THR A 276 31.17 2.28 -5.22
N THR A 277 32.48 2.34 -5.43
CA THR A 277 33.32 3.48 -5.02
C THR A 277 33.53 4.44 -6.17
N PHE A 278 33.37 5.74 -5.90
CA PHE A 278 33.59 6.83 -6.85
C PHE A 278 34.61 7.82 -6.29
N LEU A 279 35.62 8.15 -7.09
CA LEU A 279 36.61 9.19 -6.77
C LEU A 279 36.23 10.48 -7.46
N VAL A 280 35.88 11.51 -6.70
CA VAL A 280 35.33 12.75 -7.25
C VAL A 280 36.01 14.02 -6.72
N LYS A 281 35.96 15.09 -7.52
CA LYS A 281 36.39 16.42 -7.08
C LYS A 281 35.29 17.06 -6.21
N PRO A 282 35.64 17.89 -5.20
CA PRO A 282 34.66 18.46 -4.28
C PRO A 282 33.59 19.36 -4.94
N ASN A 283 33.89 19.94 -6.11
CA ASN A 283 32.97 20.81 -6.85
C ASN A 283 32.05 20.07 -7.84
N THR A 284 32.10 18.73 -7.89
CA THR A 284 31.25 17.97 -8.81
C THR A 284 29.85 17.80 -8.25
N HIS A 285 28.83 18.00 -9.09
CA HIS A 285 27.43 17.78 -8.69
C HIS A 285 27.13 16.28 -8.56
N PHE A 286 26.34 15.92 -7.56
CA PHE A 286 25.95 14.53 -7.31
C PHE A 286 25.16 13.91 -8.47
N GLN A 287 24.50 14.71 -9.31
CA GLN A 287 23.78 14.26 -10.50
C GLN A 287 24.64 13.35 -11.40
N LYS A 288 25.91 13.70 -11.62
CA LYS A 288 26.83 12.91 -12.46
C LYS A 288 27.16 11.55 -11.84
N ILE A 289 27.25 11.50 -10.51
CA ILE A 289 27.52 10.27 -9.76
C ILE A 289 26.30 9.36 -9.84
N PHE A 290 25.11 9.92 -9.64
CA PHE A 290 23.85 9.18 -9.70
C PHE A 290 23.57 8.63 -11.10
N GLU A 291 23.86 9.40 -12.15
CA GLU A 291 23.74 8.95 -13.55
C GLU A 291 24.73 7.82 -13.86
N ALA A 292 26.01 7.98 -13.49
CA ALA A 292 27.03 6.95 -13.67
C ALA A 292 26.68 5.66 -12.92
N TRP A 293 26.17 5.78 -11.69
CA TRP A 293 25.73 4.64 -10.88
C TRP A 293 24.47 3.97 -11.46
N SER A 294 23.50 4.74 -11.94
CA SER A 294 22.26 4.22 -12.55
C SER A 294 22.55 3.44 -13.82
N ASN A 295 23.49 3.95 -14.64
CA ASN A 295 23.97 3.28 -15.85
C ASN A 295 24.70 1.97 -15.52
N ALA A 296 25.54 1.96 -14.48
CA ALA A 296 26.25 0.76 -14.05
C ALA A 296 25.29 -0.34 -13.54
N ASN A 297 24.27 0.04 -12.79
CA ASN A 297 23.30 -0.89 -12.19
C ASN A 297 22.02 -1.10 -13.03
N ARG A 298 21.99 -0.58 -14.27
CA ARG A 298 20.88 -0.71 -15.23
C ARG A 298 19.50 -0.34 -14.62
N THR A 299 19.49 0.72 -13.81
CA THR A 299 18.26 1.20 -13.15
C THR A 299 17.74 2.45 -13.85
N ALA A 300 16.42 2.63 -13.91
CA ALA A 300 15.80 3.81 -14.50
C ALA A 300 16.11 5.07 -13.68
N GLU A 301 16.42 6.17 -14.37
CA GLU A 301 16.69 7.47 -13.73
C GLU A 301 15.48 7.91 -12.88
N GLY A 302 15.73 8.23 -11.60
CA GLY A 302 14.69 8.64 -10.65
C GLY A 302 13.97 7.50 -9.91
N ALA A 303 14.23 6.23 -10.26
CA ALA A 303 13.69 5.09 -9.52
C ALA A 303 14.38 4.85 -8.17
N VAL A 304 15.56 5.46 -7.93
CA VAL A 304 16.38 5.26 -6.73
C VAL A 304 16.59 6.60 -6.03
N VAL A 305 16.46 6.58 -4.70
CA VAL A 305 16.81 7.69 -3.80
C VAL A 305 18.14 7.38 -3.14
N PHE A 306 19.04 8.36 -3.18
CA PHE A 306 20.32 8.31 -2.46
C PHE A 306 20.19 9.06 -1.13
N LEU A 307 20.61 8.41 -0.05
CA LEU A 307 20.53 8.88 1.32
C LEU A 307 21.94 9.01 1.92
N TYR A 308 22.15 10.05 2.70
CA TYR A 308 23.33 10.25 3.55
C TYR A 308 22.83 10.62 4.95
N ASP A 309 23.20 9.88 5.98
CA ASP A 309 22.67 10.04 7.36
C ASP A 309 21.14 10.17 7.39
N ASP A 310 20.44 9.25 6.73
CA ASP A 310 18.96 9.24 6.56
C ASP A 310 18.35 10.45 5.84
N LYS A 311 19.17 11.37 5.29
CA LYS A 311 18.71 12.55 4.55
C LYS A 311 18.92 12.37 3.05
N ARG A 312 17.88 12.66 2.27
CA ARG A 312 17.93 12.63 0.81
C ARG A 312 19.01 13.56 0.26
N VAL A 313 19.83 13.03 -0.63
CA VAL A 313 20.80 13.80 -1.41
C VAL A 313 20.17 14.20 -2.74
N LEU A 314 20.16 15.51 -3.02
CA LEU A 314 19.66 16.06 -4.28
C LEU A 314 20.80 16.10 -5.30
N GLY A 315 20.50 15.80 -6.57
CA GLY A 315 21.50 15.77 -7.65
C GLY A 315 22.21 17.12 -7.86
N ASP A 316 21.52 18.23 -7.58
CA ASP A 316 22.05 19.58 -7.78
C ASP A 316 23.07 20.00 -6.72
N THR A 317 23.16 19.27 -5.59
CA THR A 317 24.14 19.57 -4.54
C THR A 317 25.53 19.04 -4.91
N SER A 318 26.58 19.62 -4.34
CA SER A 318 27.96 19.13 -4.47
C SER A 318 28.53 18.76 -3.09
N PRO A 319 29.56 17.89 -3.01
CA PRO A 319 30.23 17.56 -1.76
C PRO A 319 30.73 18.81 -1.01
N LYS A 320 31.22 19.82 -1.74
CA LYS A 320 31.65 21.10 -1.15
C LYS A 320 30.50 21.86 -0.48
N MET A 321 29.30 21.84 -1.05
CA MET A 321 28.12 22.49 -0.46
C MET A 321 27.63 21.79 0.81
N ARG A 322 27.99 20.52 1.01
CA ARG A 322 27.67 19.74 2.21
C ARG A 322 28.81 19.71 3.23
N GLU A 323 29.83 20.54 3.05
CA GLU A 323 31.00 20.64 3.95
C GLU A 323 31.77 19.32 4.10
N TRP A 324 31.79 18.49 3.06
CA TRP A 324 32.56 17.26 3.07
C TRP A 324 34.06 17.52 2.94
N GLU A 325 34.84 16.89 3.81
CA GLU A 325 36.29 17.02 3.89
C GLU A 325 36.98 16.23 2.78
N ILE A 326 38.10 16.79 2.31
CA ILE A 326 38.93 16.18 1.28
C ILE A 326 39.72 15.00 1.90
N GLY A 327 39.76 13.90 1.17
CA GLY A 327 40.43 12.67 1.58
C GLY A 327 39.77 11.94 2.75
N ARG A 328 38.46 12.12 2.95
CA ARG A 328 37.63 11.19 3.72
C ARG A 328 36.75 10.35 2.79
N GLU A 329 36.32 9.19 3.30
CA GLU A 329 35.30 8.35 2.67
C GLU A 329 33.91 8.74 3.17
N TYR A 330 32.96 8.85 2.25
CA TYR A 330 31.55 9.09 2.55
C TYR A 330 30.68 7.98 1.98
N ARG A 331 29.84 7.38 2.82
CA ARG A 331 28.94 6.28 2.45
C ARG A 331 27.55 6.80 2.13
N LEU A 332 27.04 6.45 0.95
CA LEU A 332 25.70 6.77 0.48
C LEU A 332 24.88 5.48 0.39
N GLU A 333 23.66 5.51 0.91
CA GLU A 333 22.73 4.40 0.78
C GLU A 333 21.80 4.64 -0.41
N ALA A 334 21.75 3.67 -1.33
CA ALA A 334 20.80 3.69 -2.44
C ALA A 334 19.58 2.83 -2.09
N MET A 335 18.39 3.44 -2.11
CA MET A 335 17.12 2.75 -1.86
C MET A 335 16.15 2.97 -3.02
N VAL A 336 15.36 1.95 -3.35
CA VAL A 336 14.34 2.07 -4.40
C VAL A 336 13.23 3.02 -3.93
N HIS A 337 12.94 4.06 -4.73
CA HIS A 337 11.84 4.98 -4.46
C HIS A 337 10.51 4.26 -4.72
N GLN A 338 9.79 3.90 -3.66
CA GLN A 338 8.47 3.31 -3.78
C GLN A 338 7.42 4.39 -3.98
N GLU A 339 7.07 4.70 -5.24
CA GLU A 339 5.88 5.49 -5.56
C GLU A 339 4.65 4.57 -5.55
N GLY A 340 4.01 4.41 -4.39
CA GLY A 340 2.76 3.62 -4.31
C GLY A 340 2.46 2.90 -2.99
N GLY A 341 2.87 3.45 -1.84
CA GLY A 341 2.52 2.86 -0.54
C GLY A 341 1.06 3.09 -0.16
N CYS A 342 0.34 2.01 0.17
CA CYS A 342 -0.94 2.04 0.89
C CYS A 342 -0.78 2.80 2.22
N ARG A 343 -1.58 3.85 2.43
CA ARG A 343 -1.83 4.45 3.74
C ARG A 343 -3.21 4.08 4.23
#